data_AF-A0A968RX14-F1
#
_entry.id   AF-A0A968RX14-F1
#
_cell.length_a   1.000
_cell.length_b   1.000
_cell.length_c   1.000
_cell.angle_alpha   90.00
_cell.angle_beta   90.00
_cell.angle_gamma   90.00
#
_symmetry.space_group_name_H-M   'P 1'
#
loop_
_entity.id
_entity.type
_entity.pdbx_description
1 polymer ?
#
loop_
_entity_poly.entity_id
_entity_poly.type
_entity_poly.pdbx_seq_one_letter_code
_entity_poly.pdbx_strand_id
1 'polypeptide(L)'
;MATIKVGSRIFAGNLGVFLGILAATSATAGEIQPELFASIANPTPSLLAQASDGDLLNQVERYNRDLVPSRATGQVSDVRELQDVSPSDWAFEALRSLVERYGCIEGYPDRTYRGNRALTRYEFAAGLNSCLNAIERLIAQSEAVAREDLATLQRLVQEFEAELAALGARIDNLEGRVAFLEDNNFSTTTKLEGQVIFAVGQIFSGEDFDDGGDADRITVFGDRVRLELFTSFTGEDELFTRLSAGNFPEFSSVTGLPQGEIGFAQPDGNSVGLEVLFYVFPLTASTQIYVAAAGGASDDFTPTLNFLDGDGAEGAISAFGTRNPIYFQQEDAGLAIIQEIGDKVLLTAGYLANPANEPVSGSGLFNGPFTAIAQLTLTPVDPFSIGFTYVHSYRQTDTGTGTRLANLAFFAEDELEIEDLPTASDSYGVQFTWRIGERFVLGGWGAYSFVRTLESFDGLLNRGSQEIVNWAVTLGFPDLGKEGSVGGIIVGSEPFVVDSNLNIPGQENEDEDFSLHVEAFYEYQISDNIAITPGVIWITSPNGNSGNEDQVIGAVRTTFSF
;
A
#
# COMPACT_ATOMS: atom_id res chain seq x y z
N MET A 1 5.70 18.47 8.20
CA MET A 1 4.68 18.02 7.25
C MET A 1 5.43 17.21 6.19
N ALA A 2 5.76 15.98 6.55
CA ALA A 2 6.47 15.01 5.73
C ALA A 2 5.75 13.69 5.99
N THR A 3 4.89 13.32 5.05
CA THR A 3 4.12 12.07 5.04
C THR A 3 5.11 10.91 4.93
N ILE A 4 5.06 9.98 5.87
CA ILE A 4 5.69 8.67 5.72
C ILE A 4 4.93 7.98 4.59
N LYS A 5 5.48 8.09 3.38
CA LYS A 5 5.02 7.32 2.23
C LYS A 5 5.45 5.88 2.46
N VAL A 6 4.48 5.01 2.79
CA VAL A 6 4.54 3.60 2.39
C VAL A 6 4.78 3.61 0.88
N GLY A 7 5.87 2.97 0.48
CA GLY A 7 6.44 3.12 -0.86
C GLY A 7 5.66 2.34 -1.90
N SER A 8 4.69 2.97 -2.56
CA SER A 8 4.30 2.59 -3.93
C SER A 8 4.96 3.57 -4.91
N ARG A 9 5.97 3.06 -5.65
CA ARG A 9 6.65 3.81 -6.71
C ARG A 9 5.77 3.80 -7.94
N ILE A 10 4.98 4.86 -8.10
CA ILE A 10 4.20 5.13 -9.31
C ILE A 10 5.13 5.26 -10.52
N PHE A 11 5.06 4.33 -11.47
CA PHE A 11 5.62 4.50 -12.81
C PHE A 11 4.54 4.38 -13.89
N ALA A 12 4.47 5.41 -14.73
CA ALA A 12 3.60 5.48 -15.89
C ALA A 12 4.35 4.93 -17.11
N GLY A 13 3.82 3.88 -17.74
CA GLY A 13 4.36 3.32 -18.97
C GLY A 13 3.29 2.63 -19.80
N ASN A 14 2.96 3.20 -20.96
CA ASN A 14 2.03 2.68 -21.96
C ASN A 14 2.35 1.25 -22.41
N LEU A 15 1.36 0.35 -22.41
CA LEU A 15 1.09 -0.67 -23.43
C LEU A 15 -0.24 -1.37 -23.05
N GLY A 16 -1.27 -1.55 -23.89
CA GLY A 16 -1.28 -1.71 -25.33
C GLY A 16 -1.69 -3.14 -25.73
N VAL A 17 -2.92 -3.55 -25.37
CA VAL A 17 -3.77 -4.57 -26.03
C VAL A 17 -3.23 -6.01 -26.10
N PHE A 18 -3.95 -6.98 -25.53
CA PHE A 18 -4.49 -8.13 -26.27
C PHE A 18 -5.55 -8.90 -25.46
N LEU A 19 -6.72 -9.09 -26.08
CA LEU A 19 -7.90 -9.79 -25.55
C LEU A 19 -8.18 -11.03 -26.42
N GLY A 20 -8.61 -12.13 -25.76
CA GLY A 20 -9.22 -13.32 -26.38
C GLY A 20 -8.39 -14.59 -26.18
N ILE A 21 -8.93 -15.74 -25.76
CA ILE A 21 -10.22 -16.34 -26.10
C ILE A 21 -10.63 -17.39 -25.02
N LEU A 22 -11.94 -17.47 -24.80
CA LEU A 22 -12.72 -18.46 -24.06
C LEU A 22 -12.55 -19.93 -24.54
N ALA A 23 -12.65 -20.88 -23.60
CA ALA A 23 -13.52 -22.09 -23.58
C ALA A 23 -12.82 -23.23 -22.77
N ALA A 24 -13.26 -23.57 -21.56
CA ALA A 24 -14.44 -24.36 -21.16
C ALA A 24 -14.12 -25.86 -20.96
N THR A 25 -14.32 -26.36 -19.72
CA THR A 25 -14.87 -27.67 -19.27
C THR A 25 -14.53 -27.82 -17.78
N SER A 26 -15.44 -27.63 -16.81
CA SER A 26 -16.59 -28.44 -16.36
C SER A 26 -16.26 -29.42 -15.21
N ALA A 27 -16.64 -29.08 -13.97
CA ALA A 27 -17.29 -29.96 -12.98
C ALA A 27 -17.53 -29.19 -11.64
N THR A 28 -18.78 -28.78 -11.39
CA THR A 28 -19.67 -29.22 -10.29
C THR A 28 -19.50 -28.48 -8.94
N ALA A 29 -20.27 -27.39 -8.79
CA ALA A 29 -20.70 -26.86 -7.49
C ALA A 29 -22.23 -26.73 -7.50
N GLY A 30 -22.85 -27.03 -6.35
CA GLY A 30 -24.28 -27.29 -6.18
C GLY A 30 -25.23 -26.12 -6.49
N GLU A 31 -26.45 -26.49 -6.89
CA GLU A 31 -27.57 -25.62 -7.24
C GLU A 31 -28.01 -24.72 -6.06
N ILE A 32 -28.07 -23.41 -6.30
CA ILE A 32 -28.88 -22.46 -5.52
C ILE A 32 -29.92 -21.85 -6.47
N GLN A 33 -31.20 -21.88 -6.06
CA GLN A 33 -32.35 -21.46 -6.85
C GLN A 33 -32.33 -19.96 -7.22
N PRO A 34 -32.69 -19.58 -8.47
CA PRO A 34 -32.64 -18.20 -8.94
C PRO A 34 -33.99 -17.48 -8.78
N GLU A 35 -34.44 -17.20 -7.54
CA GLU A 35 -35.61 -16.32 -7.33
C GLU A 35 -35.38 -15.15 -6.36
N LEU A 36 -34.14 -14.86 -5.97
CA LEU A 36 -33.83 -13.74 -5.06
C LEU A 36 -33.01 -12.59 -5.67
N PHE A 37 -33.00 -12.44 -7.01
CA PHE A 37 -32.27 -11.36 -7.71
C PHE A 37 -33.14 -10.48 -8.62
N ALA A 38 -34.46 -10.46 -8.42
CA ALA A 38 -35.38 -9.62 -9.21
C ALA A 38 -35.96 -8.42 -8.46
N SER A 39 -35.44 -8.05 -7.27
CA SER A 39 -36.02 -6.97 -6.45
C SER A 39 -35.11 -5.77 -6.12
N ILE A 40 -33.90 -5.67 -6.67
CA ILE A 40 -33.01 -4.50 -6.41
C ILE A 40 -32.75 -3.64 -7.67
N ALA A 41 -33.29 -4.02 -8.82
CA ALA A 41 -33.23 -3.22 -10.04
C ALA A 41 -34.56 -2.48 -10.27
N ASN A 42 -34.90 -1.52 -9.40
CA ASN A 42 -35.86 -0.44 -9.70
C ASN A 42 -35.85 0.62 -8.57
N PRO A 43 -35.14 1.75 -8.71
CA PRO A 43 -35.42 2.90 -7.88
C PRO A 43 -36.72 3.56 -8.39
N THR A 44 -37.77 3.44 -7.58
CA THR A 44 -38.96 4.28 -7.66
C THR A 44 -38.55 5.75 -7.55
N PRO A 45 -38.96 6.66 -8.46
CA PRO A 45 -38.61 8.06 -8.37
C PRO A 45 -39.57 8.76 -7.41
N SER A 46 -39.09 9.18 -6.24
CA SER A 46 -39.57 10.39 -5.55
C SER A 46 -38.88 10.60 -4.21
N LEU A 47 -38.16 11.72 -4.10
CA LEU A 47 -38.26 12.76 -3.04
C LEU A 47 -37.02 13.66 -3.05
N LEU A 48 -36.75 14.30 -4.19
CA LEU A 48 -36.12 15.62 -4.21
C LEU A 48 -36.99 16.48 -5.12
N ALA A 49 -37.84 17.28 -4.47
CA ALA A 49 -38.69 18.24 -5.13
C ALA A 49 -37.83 19.27 -5.87
N GLN A 50 -38.27 19.58 -7.08
CA GLN A 50 -37.84 20.64 -7.96
C GLN A 50 -37.50 21.93 -7.20
N ALA A 51 -36.22 22.28 -7.13
CA ALA A 51 -35.81 23.68 -7.07
C ALA A 51 -35.63 24.12 -8.53
N SER A 52 -36.49 25.03 -8.98
CA SER A 52 -36.39 25.60 -10.31
C SER A 52 -35.12 26.46 -10.41
N ASP A 53 -34.42 26.44 -11.55
CA ASP A 53 -33.27 27.34 -11.82
C ASP A 53 -33.59 28.82 -11.57
N GLY A 54 -34.88 29.20 -11.60
CA GLY A 54 -35.36 30.53 -11.25
C GLY A 54 -35.27 30.87 -9.75
N ASP A 55 -35.34 29.90 -8.85
CA ASP A 55 -35.26 30.14 -7.40
C ASP A 55 -33.82 30.36 -6.93
N LEU A 56 -32.85 29.68 -7.55
CA LEU A 56 -31.42 29.91 -7.32
C LEU A 56 -30.98 31.30 -7.81
N LEU A 57 -31.45 31.76 -8.96
CA LEU A 57 -31.22 33.12 -9.47
C LEU A 57 -31.85 34.19 -8.55
N ASN A 58 -33.08 33.97 -8.08
CA ASN A 58 -33.76 34.87 -7.13
C ASN A 58 -33.13 34.87 -5.73
N GLN A 59 -32.40 33.82 -5.35
CA GLN A 59 -31.65 33.73 -4.10
C GLN A 59 -30.30 34.45 -4.20
N VAL A 60 -29.64 34.38 -5.37
CA VAL A 60 -28.41 35.14 -5.68
C VAL A 60 -28.69 36.64 -5.81
N GLU A 61 -29.82 37.04 -6.40
CA GLU A 61 -30.24 38.45 -6.45
C GLU A 61 -30.58 39.02 -5.06
N ARG A 62 -31.16 38.21 -4.17
CA ARG A 62 -31.41 38.59 -2.77
C ARG A 62 -30.11 38.72 -1.97
N TYR A 63 -29.16 37.80 -2.16
CA TYR A 63 -27.83 37.88 -1.54
C TYR A 63 -27.05 39.12 -1.99
N ASN A 64 -27.18 39.54 -3.26
CA ASN A 64 -26.59 40.78 -3.76
C ASN A 64 -27.29 42.04 -3.23
N ARG A 65 -28.57 41.97 -2.85
CA ARG A 65 -29.33 43.11 -2.33
C ARG A 65 -29.04 43.40 -0.85
N ASP A 66 -28.72 42.38 -0.06
CA ASP A 66 -28.52 42.49 1.39
C ASP A 66 -27.07 42.81 1.80
N LEU A 67 -26.12 42.87 0.86
CA LEU A 67 -24.71 43.19 1.10
C LEU A 67 -24.33 44.67 0.95
N VAL A 68 -25.30 45.58 0.76
CA VAL A 68 -25.03 47.02 0.72
C VAL A 68 -25.56 47.71 1.98
N PRO A 69 -24.75 47.88 3.05
CA PRO A 69 -25.05 48.89 4.03
C PRO A 69 -24.96 50.25 3.32
N SER A 70 -26.03 51.03 3.42
CA SER A 70 -26.11 52.44 3.04
C SER A 70 -24.97 53.24 3.71
N ARG A 71 -23.80 53.25 3.09
CA ARG A 71 -22.73 54.20 3.35
C ARG A 71 -22.71 55.14 2.18
N ALA A 72 -23.03 56.41 2.46
CA ALA A 72 -22.73 57.51 1.58
C ALA A 72 -21.24 57.47 1.22
N THR A 73 -20.91 56.90 0.06
CA THR A 73 -19.56 56.86 -0.48
C THR A 73 -19.32 58.16 -1.24
N GLY A 74 -18.37 58.94 -0.75
CA GLY A 74 -17.77 60.01 -1.54
C GLY A 74 -17.20 59.38 -2.81
N GLN A 75 -17.73 59.81 -3.94
CA GLN A 75 -17.29 59.43 -5.27
C GLN A 75 -15.84 59.92 -5.42
N VAL A 76 -14.89 58.99 -5.56
CA VAL A 76 -13.51 59.32 -5.93
C VAL A 76 -13.50 59.43 -7.45
N SER A 77 -13.45 60.66 -7.96
CA SER A 77 -13.62 60.97 -9.38
C SER A 77 -12.30 61.18 -10.14
N ASP A 78 -11.16 60.82 -9.55
CA ASP A 78 -9.84 61.08 -10.15
C ASP A 78 -8.81 59.99 -9.79
N VAL A 79 -8.07 59.51 -10.80
CA VAL A 79 -7.01 58.47 -10.66
C VAL A 79 -5.88 58.93 -9.76
N ARG A 80 -5.73 60.24 -9.55
CA ARG A 80 -4.76 60.84 -8.62
C ARG A 80 -5.04 60.55 -7.14
N GLU A 81 -6.19 59.98 -6.82
CA GLU A 81 -6.58 59.65 -5.45
C GLU A 81 -6.30 58.19 -5.05
N LEU A 82 -5.86 57.35 -5.98
CA LEU A 82 -5.45 55.97 -5.72
C LEU A 82 -4.04 55.93 -5.11
N GLN A 83 -3.89 55.29 -3.96
CA GLN A 83 -2.64 55.32 -3.18
C GLN A 83 -1.53 54.40 -3.73
N ASP A 84 -1.90 53.43 -4.56
CA ASP A 84 -1.04 52.33 -5.03
C ASP A 84 -0.71 52.39 -6.52
N VAL A 85 -1.07 53.50 -7.20
CA VAL A 85 -0.74 53.73 -8.61
C VAL A 85 0.03 55.05 -8.74
N SER A 86 1.32 54.96 -9.07
CA SER A 86 2.20 56.12 -9.22
C SER A 86 2.06 56.77 -10.60
N PRO A 87 2.21 58.10 -10.75
CA PRO A 87 2.21 58.77 -12.06
C PRO A 87 3.28 58.29 -13.05
N SER A 88 4.30 57.56 -12.57
CA SER A 88 5.35 56.93 -13.39
C SER A 88 5.04 55.48 -13.80
N ASP A 89 3.96 54.88 -13.30
CA ASP A 89 3.62 53.50 -13.61
C ASP A 89 3.03 53.39 -15.01
N TRP A 90 3.42 52.35 -15.75
CA TRP A 90 2.94 52.10 -17.11
C TRP A 90 1.41 51.98 -17.18
N ALA A 91 0.77 51.50 -16.10
CA ALA A 91 -0.67 51.36 -15.98
C ALA A 91 -1.40 52.68 -15.65
N PHE A 92 -0.68 53.72 -15.19
CA PHE A 92 -1.29 54.99 -14.77
C PHE A 92 -2.01 55.70 -15.92
N GLU A 93 -1.41 55.77 -17.12
CA GLU A 93 -2.06 56.40 -18.28
C GLU A 93 -3.25 55.59 -18.80
N ALA A 94 -3.17 54.25 -18.75
CA ALA A 94 -4.26 53.36 -19.13
C ALA A 94 -5.45 53.50 -18.16
N LEU A 95 -5.18 53.49 -16.86
CA LEU A 95 -6.19 53.67 -15.82
C LEU A 95 -6.78 55.08 -15.83
N ARG A 96 -5.96 56.12 -16.04
CA ARG A 96 -6.41 57.50 -16.23
C ARG A 96 -7.41 57.60 -17.38
N SER A 97 -7.10 57.02 -18.54
CA SER A 97 -8.02 57.03 -19.68
C SER A 97 -9.31 56.25 -19.41
N LEU A 98 -9.26 55.14 -18.69
CA LEU A 98 -10.45 54.33 -18.36
C LEU A 98 -11.37 54.99 -17.33
N VAL A 99 -10.79 55.66 -16.32
CA VAL A 99 -11.53 56.32 -15.24
C VAL A 99 -12.03 57.70 -15.68
N GLU A 100 -11.19 58.55 -16.26
CA GLU A 100 -11.57 59.91 -16.63
C GLU A 100 -12.50 59.95 -17.86
N ARG A 101 -12.36 59.00 -18.80
CA ARG A 101 -13.11 59.01 -20.06
C ARG A 101 -14.35 58.11 -20.06
N TYR A 102 -14.30 56.98 -19.36
CA TYR A 102 -15.40 56.00 -19.35
C TYR A 102 -16.02 55.79 -17.96
N GLY A 103 -15.43 56.32 -16.88
CA GLY A 103 -15.99 56.20 -15.52
C GLY A 103 -16.12 54.76 -15.00
N CYS A 104 -15.40 53.82 -15.60
CA CYS A 104 -15.67 52.38 -15.48
C CYS A 104 -15.02 51.69 -14.29
N ILE A 105 -13.97 52.27 -13.72
CA ILE A 105 -13.15 51.62 -12.70
C ILE A 105 -13.38 52.37 -11.38
N GLU A 106 -14.17 51.76 -10.50
CA GLU A 106 -14.21 52.14 -9.09
C GLU A 106 -13.03 51.48 -8.38
N GLY A 107 -12.15 52.28 -7.78
CA GLY A 107 -11.15 51.76 -6.85
C GLY A 107 -11.82 51.05 -5.67
N TYR A 108 -11.09 50.20 -4.97
CA TYR A 108 -11.59 49.62 -3.73
C TYR A 108 -11.92 50.74 -2.72
N PRO A 109 -12.86 50.53 -1.78
CA PRO A 109 -13.26 51.56 -0.80
C PRO A 109 -12.10 52.13 0.05
N ASP A 110 -10.97 51.43 0.08
CA ASP A 110 -9.72 51.82 0.75
C ASP A 110 -8.79 52.69 -0.13
N ARG A 111 -9.25 53.12 -1.31
CA ARG A 111 -8.51 53.93 -2.31
C ARG A 111 -7.29 53.22 -2.89
N THR A 112 -7.39 51.90 -3.08
CA THR A 112 -6.39 51.10 -3.80
C THR A 112 -6.97 50.47 -5.07
N TYR A 113 -6.11 50.13 -6.03
CA TYR A 113 -6.44 49.36 -7.24
C TYR A 113 -6.03 47.88 -7.13
N ARG A 114 -5.03 47.56 -6.29
CA ARG A 114 -4.49 46.23 -6.00
C ARG A 114 -4.01 45.49 -7.25
N GLY A 115 -3.34 46.19 -8.16
CA GLY A 115 -2.84 45.63 -9.44
C GLY A 115 -1.70 44.61 -9.32
N ASN A 116 -1.19 44.35 -8.12
CA ASN A 116 -0.11 43.41 -7.83
C ASN A 116 -0.59 41.99 -7.47
N ARG A 117 -1.90 41.72 -7.51
CA ARG A 117 -2.47 40.39 -7.27
C ARG A 117 -3.44 39.98 -8.39
N ALA A 118 -3.59 38.68 -8.58
CA ALA A 118 -4.60 38.14 -9.47
C ALA A 118 -6.02 38.44 -8.93
N LEU A 119 -6.93 38.81 -9.84
CA LEU A 119 -8.33 39.08 -9.54
C LEU A 119 -9.12 37.77 -9.42
N THR A 120 -10.08 37.71 -8.49
CA THR A 120 -11.05 36.61 -8.45
C THR A 120 -12.09 36.76 -9.55
N ARG A 121 -12.72 35.64 -9.98
CA ARG A 121 -13.78 35.64 -11.01
C ARG A 121 -14.92 36.62 -10.67
N TYR A 122 -15.26 36.75 -9.39
CA TYR A 122 -16.32 37.65 -8.92
C TYR A 122 -15.92 39.13 -8.95
N GLU A 123 -14.66 39.46 -8.59
CA GLU A 123 -14.15 40.82 -8.65
C GLU A 123 -14.07 41.33 -10.10
N PHE A 124 -13.67 40.47 -11.03
CA PHE A 124 -13.66 40.79 -12.45
C PHE A 124 -15.07 41.03 -13.00
N ALA A 125 -16.03 40.16 -12.65
CA ALA A 125 -17.42 40.29 -13.08
C ALA A 125 -18.08 41.59 -12.56
N ALA A 126 -17.79 41.98 -11.31
CA ALA A 126 -18.29 43.23 -10.74
C ALA A 126 -17.74 44.47 -11.45
N GLY A 127 -16.43 44.49 -11.74
CA GLY A 127 -15.79 45.57 -12.50
C GLY A 127 -16.31 45.67 -13.94
N LEU A 128 -16.48 44.53 -14.61
CA LEU A 128 -17.03 44.46 -15.96
C LEU A 128 -18.47 44.96 -16.00
N ASN A 129 -19.32 44.54 -15.05
CA ASN A 129 -20.70 44.99 -14.95
C ASN A 129 -20.79 46.50 -14.68
N SER A 130 -19.93 47.04 -13.81
CA SER A 130 -19.87 48.49 -13.57
C SER A 130 -19.50 49.25 -14.84
N CYS A 131 -18.52 48.75 -15.60
CA CYS A 131 -18.12 49.37 -16.85
C CYS A 131 -19.18 49.27 -17.94
N LEU A 132 -19.87 48.13 -18.07
CA LEU A 132 -21.00 47.98 -19.00
C LEU A 132 -22.12 48.97 -18.69
N ASN A 133 -22.46 49.18 -17.41
CA ASN A 133 -23.45 50.19 -17.00
C ASN A 133 -22.99 51.63 -17.29
N ALA A 134 -21.71 51.94 -17.12
CA ALA A 134 -21.15 53.26 -17.45
C ALA A 134 -21.14 53.51 -18.96
N ILE A 135 -20.79 52.50 -19.74
CA ILE A 135 -20.83 52.52 -21.21
C ILE A 135 -22.27 52.63 -21.72
N GLU A 136 -23.24 51.93 -21.13
CA GLU A 136 -24.66 52.10 -21.46
C GLU A 136 -25.15 53.55 -21.23
N ARG A 137 -24.70 54.20 -20.15
CA ARG A 137 -24.99 55.63 -19.90
C ARG A 137 -24.33 56.56 -20.92
N LEU A 138 -23.11 56.27 -21.34
CA LEU A 138 -22.38 57.05 -22.35
C LEU A 138 -22.96 56.87 -23.76
N ILE A 139 -23.37 55.65 -24.10
CA ILE A 139 -24.08 55.33 -25.36
C ILE A 139 -25.44 56.04 -25.39
N ALA A 140 -26.15 56.09 -24.26
CA ALA A 140 -27.41 56.83 -24.14
C ALA A 140 -27.28 58.36 -24.31
N GLN A 141 -26.07 58.92 -24.15
CA GLN A 141 -25.79 60.36 -24.28
C GLN A 141 -25.22 60.78 -25.65
N SER A 142 -25.08 59.84 -26.59
CA SER A 142 -24.75 60.11 -28.00
C SER A 142 -23.53 61.02 -28.23
N GLU A 143 -22.36 60.61 -27.75
CA GLU A 143 -21.09 61.00 -28.37
C GLU A 143 -20.48 59.78 -29.08
N ALA A 144 -20.21 59.97 -30.37
CA ALA A 144 -19.75 58.92 -31.27
C ALA A 144 -18.41 58.34 -30.78
N VAL A 145 -18.36 57.01 -30.65
CA VAL A 145 -17.12 56.24 -30.48
C VAL A 145 -16.11 56.73 -31.52
N ALA A 146 -15.02 57.36 -31.06
CA ALA A 146 -14.01 57.91 -31.95
C ALA A 146 -13.35 56.76 -32.73
N ARG A 147 -13.13 56.95 -34.04
CA ARG A 147 -12.48 55.94 -34.89
C ARG A 147 -11.08 55.54 -34.40
N GLU A 148 -10.44 56.40 -33.61
CA GLU A 148 -9.15 56.14 -32.97
C GLU A 148 -9.22 55.08 -31.85
N ASP A 149 -10.35 55.01 -31.13
CA ASP A 149 -10.55 54.00 -30.09
C ASP A 149 -10.80 52.62 -30.72
N LEU A 150 -11.48 52.57 -31.88
CA LEU A 150 -11.61 51.34 -32.69
C LEU A 150 -10.25 50.85 -33.21
N ALA A 151 -9.37 51.75 -33.67
CA ALA A 151 -8.03 51.38 -34.12
C ALA A 151 -7.16 50.86 -32.96
N THR A 152 -7.32 51.42 -31.76
CA THR A 152 -6.61 50.98 -30.56
C THR A 152 -7.09 49.61 -30.10
N LEU A 153 -8.40 49.36 -30.10
CA LEU A 153 -8.97 48.04 -29.83
C LEU A 153 -8.52 47.00 -30.86
N GLN A 154 -8.47 47.34 -32.15
CA GLN A 154 -7.96 46.45 -33.20
C GLN A 154 -6.49 46.07 -32.96
N ARG A 155 -5.66 47.03 -32.53
CA ARG A 155 -4.26 46.78 -32.19
C ARG A 155 -4.09 45.91 -30.95
N LEU A 156 -4.86 46.16 -29.89
CA LEU A 156 -4.89 45.32 -28.69
C LEU A 156 -5.37 43.90 -28.99
N VAL A 157 -6.39 43.74 -29.84
CA VAL A 157 -6.85 42.42 -30.30
C VAL A 157 -5.74 41.70 -31.07
N GLN A 158 -5.00 42.39 -31.95
CA GLN A 158 -3.85 41.81 -32.65
C GLN A 158 -2.68 41.45 -31.73
N GLU A 159 -2.40 42.28 -30.72
CA GLU A 159 -1.34 42.03 -29.74
C GLU A 159 -1.70 40.86 -28.81
N PHE A 160 -2.98 40.68 -28.47
CA PHE A 160 -3.47 39.56 -27.67
C PHE A 160 -3.81 38.30 -28.47
N GLU A 161 -3.92 38.37 -29.80
CA GLU A 161 -4.27 37.23 -30.66
C GLU A 161 -3.27 36.08 -30.51
N ALA A 162 -1.97 36.41 -30.44
CA ALA A 162 -0.91 35.43 -30.23
C ALA A 162 -0.96 34.78 -28.84
N GLU A 163 -1.25 35.57 -27.80
CA GLU A 163 -1.37 35.08 -26.41
C GLU A 163 -2.65 34.24 -26.21
N LEU A 164 -3.76 34.64 -26.84
CA LEU A 164 -5.02 33.90 -26.84
C LEU A 164 -4.90 32.60 -27.63
N ALA A 165 -4.19 32.59 -28.76
CA ALA A 165 -3.87 31.38 -29.50
C ALA A 165 -2.96 30.44 -28.67
N ALA A 166 -1.99 30.98 -27.95
CA ALA A 166 -1.14 30.19 -27.05
C ALA A 166 -1.93 29.62 -25.86
N LEU A 167 -2.87 30.38 -25.30
CA LEU A 167 -3.76 29.91 -24.23
C LEU A 167 -4.73 28.84 -24.75
N GLY A 168 -5.33 29.05 -25.93
CA GLY A 168 -6.17 28.07 -26.61
C GLY A 168 -5.44 26.76 -26.86
N ALA A 169 -4.22 26.82 -27.41
CA ALA A 169 -3.39 25.63 -27.61
C ALA A 169 -3.02 24.91 -26.30
N ARG A 170 -2.87 25.64 -25.18
CA ARG A 170 -2.67 25.04 -23.85
C ARG A 170 -3.96 24.40 -23.31
N ILE A 171 -5.10 25.04 -23.52
CA ILE A 171 -6.41 24.49 -23.15
C ILE A 171 -6.67 23.22 -23.95
N ASP A 172 -6.51 23.25 -25.27
CA ASP A 172 -6.67 22.09 -26.15
C ASP A 172 -5.70 20.95 -25.77
N ASN A 173 -4.47 21.28 -25.39
CA ASN A 173 -3.50 20.28 -24.90
C ASN A 173 -3.92 19.67 -23.55
N LEU A 174 -4.43 20.49 -22.62
CA LEU A 174 -4.91 20.02 -21.33
C LEU A 174 -6.19 19.20 -21.48
N GLU A 175 -7.14 19.64 -22.30
CA GLU A 175 -8.35 18.89 -22.64
C GLU A 175 -8.00 17.56 -23.32
N GLY A 176 -7.06 17.56 -24.26
CA GLY A 176 -6.57 16.33 -24.89
C GLY A 176 -5.87 15.38 -23.90
N ARG A 177 -5.13 15.91 -22.92
CA ARG A 177 -4.53 15.11 -21.83
C ARG A 177 -5.58 14.57 -20.87
N VAL A 178 -6.61 15.34 -20.55
CA VAL A 178 -7.74 14.89 -19.71
C VAL A 178 -8.52 13.81 -20.43
N ALA A 179 -8.90 14.01 -21.69
CA ALA A 179 -9.59 13.00 -22.50
C ALA A 179 -8.75 11.72 -22.64
N PHE A 180 -7.44 11.83 -22.88
CA PHE A 180 -6.55 10.67 -22.88
C PHE A 180 -6.54 9.93 -21.53
N LEU A 181 -6.49 10.66 -20.42
CA LEU A 181 -6.53 10.06 -19.08
C LEU A 181 -7.89 9.42 -18.82
N GLU A 182 -9.00 10.05 -19.19
CA GLU A 182 -10.36 9.50 -19.05
C GLU A 182 -10.55 8.25 -19.90
N ASP A 183 -10.07 8.24 -21.15
CA ASP A 183 -10.19 7.12 -22.08
C ASP A 183 -9.27 5.93 -21.74
N ASN A 184 -8.20 6.16 -20.96
CA ASN A 184 -7.21 5.13 -20.60
C ASN A 184 -7.18 4.81 -19.10
N ASN A 185 -8.11 5.33 -18.28
CA ASN A 185 -8.20 4.95 -16.88
C ASN A 185 -9.05 3.68 -16.72
N PHE A 186 -8.48 2.63 -16.13
CA PHE A 186 -9.21 1.40 -15.83
C PHE A 186 -10.37 1.66 -14.85
N SER A 187 -10.19 2.63 -13.95
CA SER A 187 -11.20 3.18 -13.03
C SER A 187 -10.67 4.48 -12.44
N THR A 188 -11.53 5.48 -12.20
CA THR A 188 -11.09 6.73 -11.51
C THR A 188 -10.73 6.52 -10.05
N THR A 189 -11.17 5.40 -9.46
CA THR A 189 -10.98 5.08 -8.03
C THR A 189 -10.08 3.88 -7.81
N THR A 190 -9.82 3.05 -8.83
CA THR A 190 -9.08 1.79 -8.69
C THR A 190 -7.84 1.77 -9.57
N LYS A 191 -6.70 1.43 -8.97
CA LYS A 191 -5.45 1.13 -9.67
C LYS A 191 -5.20 -0.37 -9.61
N LEU A 192 -4.70 -0.93 -10.71
CA LEU A 192 -4.23 -2.30 -10.79
C LEU A 192 -2.70 -2.29 -10.80
N GLU A 193 -2.08 -3.10 -9.96
CA GLU A 193 -0.66 -3.46 -10.06
C GLU A 193 -0.58 -4.97 -10.27
N GLY A 194 0.25 -5.39 -11.23
CA GLY A 194 0.44 -6.79 -11.57
C GLY A 194 1.86 -7.25 -11.27
N GLN A 195 1.98 -8.46 -10.72
CA GLN A 195 3.25 -9.12 -10.48
C GLN A 195 3.22 -10.54 -11.01
N VAL A 196 4.25 -10.92 -11.77
CA VAL A 196 4.44 -12.28 -12.26
C VAL A 196 5.86 -12.73 -11.96
N ILE A 197 5.98 -13.88 -11.31
CA ILE A 197 7.23 -14.56 -11.04
C ILE A 197 7.31 -15.81 -11.91
N PHE A 198 8.46 -16.01 -12.56
CA PHE A 198 8.88 -17.31 -13.05
C PHE A 198 10.15 -17.71 -12.32
N ALA A 199 10.17 -18.91 -11.76
CA ALA A 199 11.30 -19.35 -10.97
C ALA A 199 11.75 -20.76 -11.33
N VAL A 200 13.07 -20.95 -11.35
CA VAL A 200 13.72 -22.26 -11.34
C VAL A 200 14.29 -22.47 -9.95
N GLY A 201 13.99 -23.59 -9.31
CA GLY A 201 14.49 -23.93 -7.97
C GLY A 201 14.96 -25.37 -7.87
N GLN A 202 15.84 -25.66 -6.91
CA GLN A 202 16.28 -27.02 -6.60
C GLN A 202 16.87 -27.12 -5.19
N ILE A 203 16.62 -28.25 -4.53
CA ILE A 203 17.40 -28.74 -3.38
C ILE A 203 18.63 -29.50 -3.91
N PHE A 204 19.83 -29.00 -3.62
CA PHE A 204 21.11 -29.58 -4.04
C PHE A 204 21.68 -30.59 -3.04
N SER A 205 21.33 -30.45 -1.78
CA SER A 205 21.80 -31.23 -0.63
C SER A 205 20.75 -31.14 0.48
N GLY A 206 20.62 -32.16 1.32
CA GLY A 206 19.63 -32.22 2.39
C GLY A 206 18.90 -33.57 2.42
N GLU A 207 18.16 -33.79 3.51
CA GLU A 207 17.45 -35.04 3.80
C GLU A 207 15.93 -34.86 3.67
N ASP A 208 15.25 -35.97 3.44
CA ASP A 208 13.80 -36.11 3.57
C ASP A 208 13.49 -36.59 5.00
N PHE A 209 12.90 -35.72 5.80
CA PHE A 209 12.63 -35.97 7.22
C PHE A 209 11.34 -36.76 7.48
N ASP A 210 10.54 -37.02 6.45
CA ASP A 210 9.28 -37.76 6.56
C ASP A 210 9.49 -39.23 6.16
N ASP A 211 10.14 -39.48 5.02
CA ASP A 211 10.40 -40.84 4.51
C ASP A 211 11.77 -41.41 4.93
N GLY A 212 12.69 -40.54 5.36
CA GLY A 212 14.05 -40.87 5.75
C GLY A 212 14.98 -41.14 4.56
N GLY A 213 16.08 -40.40 4.50
CA GLY A 213 17.11 -40.54 3.45
C GLY A 213 17.43 -39.20 2.79
N ASP A 214 18.03 -39.24 1.60
CA ASP A 214 18.37 -38.03 0.85
C ASP A 214 17.11 -37.39 0.25
N ALA A 215 16.96 -36.08 0.37
CA ALA A 215 15.90 -35.33 -0.30
C ALA A 215 16.00 -35.45 -1.83
N ASP A 216 14.86 -35.46 -2.51
CA ASP A 216 14.81 -35.55 -3.97
C ASP A 216 15.45 -34.31 -4.64
N ARG A 217 16.55 -34.54 -5.35
CA ARG A 217 17.35 -33.47 -6.01
C ARG A 217 16.83 -33.15 -7.40
N ILE A 218 15.59 -32.68 -7.47
CA ILE A 218 14.88 -32.42 -8.73
C ILE A 218 14.82 -30.91 -9.00
N THR A 219 15.22 -30.49 -10.20
CA THR A 219 15.02 -29.11 -10.65
C THR A 219 13.54 -28.90 -10.97
N VAL A 220 12.93 -27.89 -10.35
CA VAL A 220 11.56 -27.46 -10.63
C VAL A 220 11.55 -26.13 -11.37
N PHE A 221 10.51 -25.93 -12.18
CA PHE A 221 10.20 -24.65 -12.81
C PHE A 221 8.72 -24.36 -12.59
N GLY A 222 8.41 -23.18 -12.07
CA GLY A 222 7.04 -22.79 -11.76
C GLY A 222 6.86 -21.28 -11.81
N ASP A 223 5.64 -20.88 -11.52
CA ASP A 223 5.19 -19.49 -11.57
C ASP A 223 4.32 -19.08 -10.37
N ARG A 224 4.27 -17.77 -10.13
CA ARG A 224 3.32 -17.10 -9.22
C ARG A 224 2.85 -15.81 -9.88
N VAL A 225 1.55 -15.59 -9.91
CA VAL A 225 0.90 -14.39 -10.44
C VAL A 225 0.12 -13.75 -9.30
N ARG A 226 0.29 -12.45 -9.10
CA ARG A 226 -0.52 -11.62 -8.20
C ARG A 226 -1.07 -10.42 -8.96
N LEU A 227 -2.38 -10.18 -8.81
CA LEU A 227 -3.07 -9.00 -9.31
C LEU A 227 -3.65 -8.24 -8.13
N GLU A 228 -3.17 -7.02 -7.93
CA GLU A 228 -3.49 -6.20 -6.78
C GLU A 228 -4.32 -5.00 -7.22
N LEU A 229 -5.50 -4.85 -6.62
CA LEU A 229 -6.40 -3.74 -6.87
C LEU A 229 -6.44 -2.82 -5.66
N PHE A 230 -5.97 -1.59 -5.87
CA PHE A 230 -5.97 -0.51 -4.88
C PHE A 230 -7.15 0.42 -5.18
N THR A 231 -8.24 0.31 -4.43
CA THR A 231 -9.45 1.11 -4.63
C THR A 231 -9.63 2.14 -3.53
N SER A 232 -9.81 3.41 -3.88
CA SER A 232 -10.05 4.51 -2.92
C SER A 232 -11.39 5.20 -3.18
N PHE A 233 -12.23 5.38 -2.16
CA PHE A 233 -13.54 6.01 -2.29
C PHE A 233 -13.56 7.48 -1.85
N THR A 234 -12.61 7.87 -0.99
CA THR A 234 -12.47 9.21 -0.41
C THR A 234 -11.16 9.90 -0.79
N GLY A 235 -10.17 9.13 -1.25
CA GLY A 235 -8.82 9.60 -1.56
C GLY A 235 -7.83 9.46 -0.40
N GLU A 236 -8.30 9.12 0.80
CA GLU A 236 -7.48 8.86 1.99
C GLU A 236 -7.65 7.42 2.52
N ASP A 237 -8.59 6.67 1.97
CA ASP A 237 -8.92 5.27 2.26
C ASP A 237 -8.43 4.34 1.15
N GLU A 238 -8.28 3.06 1.47
CA GLU A 238 -7.86 2.03 0.54
C GLU A 238 -8.57 0.70 0.83
N LEU A 239 -9.34 0.21 -0.14
CA LEU A 239 -9.78 -1.17 -0.25
C LEU A 239 -8.77 -1.89 -1.14
N PHE A 240 -8.01 -2.79 -0.53
CA PHE A 240 -7.03 -3.64 -1.19
C PHE A 240 -7.65 -4.99 -1.49
N THR A 241 -7.43 -5.49 -2.70
CA THR A 241 -7.83 -6.83 -3.13
C THR A 241 -6.70 -7.48 -3.90
N ARG A 242 -6.19 -8.62 -3.42
CA ARG A 242 -5.18 -9.43 -4.13
C ARG A 242 -5.81 -10.70 -4.64
N LEU A 243 -5.73 -10.91 -5.95
CA LEU A 243 -5.99 -12.20 -6.57
C LEU A 243 -4.65 -12.86 -6.90
N SER A 244 -4.53 -14.16 -6.63
CA SER A 244 -3.31 -14.88 -6.97
C SER A 244 -3.58 -16.25 -7.56
N ALA A 245 -2.56 -16.74 -8.24
CA ALA A 245 -2.48 -18.10 -8.75
C ALA A 245 -0.99 -18.46 -8.88
N GLY A 246 -0.65 -19.72 -8.66
CA GLY A 246 0.70 -20.19 -8.91
C GLY A 246 0.80 -21.70 -8.85
N ASN A 247 1.98 -22.21 -9.19
CA ASN A 247 2.30 -23.64 -9.10
C ASN A 247 3.70 -23.91 -8.56
N PHE A 248 4.44 -22.88 -8.14
CA PHE A 248 5.77 -23.09 -7.58
C PHE A 248 5.63 -23.87 -6.26
N PRO A 249 6.30 -25.02 -6.10
CA PRO A 249 6.08 -25.89 -4.95
C PRO A 249 6.73 -25.33 -3.69
N GLU A 250 6.24 -25.79 -2.54
CA GLU A 250 6.91 -25.66 -1.25
C GLU A 250 8.00 -26.74 -1.14
N PHE A 251 9.20 -26.36 -0.71
CA PHE A 251 10.29 -27.32 -0.54
C PHE A 251 10.22 -28.09 0.78
N SER A 252 9.46 -27.59 1.74
CA SER A 252 9.06 -28.35 2.92
C SER A 252 8.34 -29.65 2.57
N SER A 253 7.53 -29.69 1.50
CA SER A 253 6.86 -30.91 1.03
C SER A 253 7.79 -32.03 0.52
N VAL A 254 9.06 -31.71 0.27
CA VAL A 254 10.11 -32.67 -0.16
C VAL A 254 11.07 -32.99 0.97
N THR A 255 11.23 -32.06 1.91
CA THR A 255 12.24 -32.16 2.98
C THR A 255 11.63 -32.53 4.32
N GLY A 256 10.31 -32.46 4.49
CA GLY A 256 9.66 -32.62 5.79
C GLY A 256 9.99 -31.49 6.77
N LEU A 257 10.62 -30.40 6.30
CA LEU A 257 11.08 -29.29 7.13
C LEU A 257 10.57 -27.94 6.64
N PRO A 258 10.00 -27.11 7.53
CA PRO A 258 9.76 -25.70 7.23
C PRO A 258 11.04 -24.89 6.96
N GLN A 259 12.23 -25.45 7.28
CA GLN A 259 13.49 -24.75 7.12
C GLN A 259 13.87 -24.50 5.67
N GLY A 260 14.29 -23.27 5.37
CA GLY A 260 14.71 -22.89 4.02
C GLY A 260 13.57 -22.74 3.01
N GLU A 261 12.32 -22.66 3.48
CA GLU A 261 11.16 -22.48 2.59
C GLU A 261 11.30 -21.23 1.71
N ILE A 262 10.87 -21.36 0.46
CA ILE A 262 10.99 -20.32 -0.56
C ILE A 262 9.85 -19.32 -0.39
N GLY A 263 10.18 -18.04 -0.21
CA GLY A 263 9.20 -16.99 0.08
C GLY A 263 8.21 -16.66 -1.04
N PHE A 264 8.36 -17.27 -2.22
CA PHE A 264 7.43 -17.15 -3.35
C PHE A 264 6.79 -18.48 -3.77
N ALA A 265 6.86 -19.52 -2.94
CA ALA A 265 6.07 -20.73 -3.14
C ALA A 265 4.58 -20.39 -3.21
N GLN A 266 3.86 -21.09 -4.09
CA GLN A 266 2.42 -20.94 -4.30
C GLN A 266 1.88 -22.23 -4.95
N PRO A 267 1.70 -23.33 -4.20
CA PRO A 267 1.37 -24.65 -4.76
C PRO A 267 -0.11 -24.82 -5.16
N ASP A 268 -0.76 -23.79 -5.69
CA ASP A 268 -2.21 -23.76 -5.97
C ASP A 268 -2.64 -24.43 -7.29
N GLY A 269 -1.70 -25.01 -8.04
CA GLY A 269 -1.98 -25.61 -9.34
C GLY A 269 -2.53 -24.62 -10.38
N ASN A 270 -2.15 -23.34 -10.27
CA ASN A 270 -2.63 -22.21 -11.09
C ASN A 270 -4.14 -21.94 -10.97
N SER A 271 -4.78 -22.37 -9.88
CA SER A 271 -6.13 -21.93 -9.56
C SER A 271 -6.11 -20.47 -9.10
N VAL A 272 -7.03 -19.65 -9.61
CA VAL A 272 -7.14 -18.25 -9.19
C VAL A 272 -7.96 -18.17 -7.90
N GLY A 273 -7.35 -17.62 -6.84
CA GLY A 273 -7.96 -17.38 -5.54
C GLY A 273 -8.02 -15.90 -5.19
N LEU A 274 -8.95 -15.56 -4.28
CA LEU A 274 -8.85 -14.32 -3.50
C LEU A 274 -7.87 -14.59 -2.36
N GLU A 275 -6.68 -13.99 -2.43
CA GLU A 275 -5.64 -14.18 -1.42
C GLU A 275 -5.86 -13.19 -0.28
N VAL A 276 -5.98 -11.89 -0.58
CA VAL A 276 -6.07 -10.83 0.44
C VAL A 276 -7.22 -9.89 0.14
N LEU A 277 -7.99 -9.54 1.19
CA LEU A 277 -9.03 -8.52 1.14
C LEU A 277 -9.07 -7.74 2.45
N PHE A 278 -8.64 -6.48 2.41
CA PHE A 278 -8.73 -5.57 3.54
C PHE A 278 -9.14 -4.16 3.15
N TYR A 279 -9.64 -3.41 4.12
CA TYR A 279 -9.97 -1.99 3.98
C TYR A 279 -9.28 -1.18 5.09
N VAL A 280 -8.55 -0.14 4.69
CA VAL A 280 -7.90 0.83 5.58
C VAL A 280 -8.54 2.19 5.40
N PHE A 281 -8.87 2.85 6.51
CA PHE A 281 -9.41 4.21 6.47
C PHE A 281 -8.94 5.05 7.66
N PRO A 282 -8.78 6.37 7.47
CA PRO A 282 -8.42 7.27 8.55
C PRO A 282 -9.61 7.48 9.49
N LEU A 283 -9.41 7.20 10.78
CA LEU A 283 -10.33 7.63 11.84
C LEU A 283 -10.03 9.07 12.29
N THR A 284 -8.75 9.44 12.29
CA THR A 284 -8.26 10.80 12.53
C THR A 284 -7.07 11.08 11.61
N ALA A 285 -6.53 12.30 11.65
CA ALA A 285 -5.31 12.65 10.92
C ALA A 285 -4.05 11.86 11.37
N SER A 286 -4.11 11.12 12.48
CA SER A 286 -2.99 10.35 13.04
C SER A 286 -3.36 8.90 13.37
N THR A 287 -4.59 8.48 13.06
CA THR A 287 -5.11 7.17 13.45
C THR A 287 -5.82 6.55 12.26
N GLN A 288 -5.37 5.37 11.85
CA GLN A 288 -6.00 4.57 10.81
C GLN A 288 -6.56 3.28 11.41
N ILE A 289 -7.63 2.79 10.80
CA ILE A 289 -8.25 1.51 11.12
C ILE A 289 -8.08 0.61 9.92
N TYR A 290 -7.57 -0.59 10.17
CA TYR A 290 -7.44 -1.68 9.21
C TYR A 290 -8.48 -2.74 9.54
N VAL A 291 -9.19 -3.24 8.53
CA VAL A 291 -10.18 -4.31 8.66
C VAL A 291 -9.94 -5.32 7.55
N ALA A 292 -9.54 -6.53 7.90
CA ALA A 292 -9.36 -7.63 6.97
C ALA A 292 -10.57 -8.57 6.99
N ALA A 293 -11.01 -8.97 5.80
CA ALA A 293 -12.07 -9.96 5.62
C ALA A 293 -11.54 -11.33 5.18
N ALA A 294 -10.37 -11.37 4.54
CA ALA A 294 -9.68 -12.59 4.12
C ALA A 294 -8.18 -12.32 3.95
N GLY A 295 -7.35 -13.28 4.35
CA GLY A 295 -5.88 -13.28 4.15
C GLY A 295 -5.14 -12.04 4.61
N GLY A 296 -5.66 -11.30 5.59
CA GLY A 296 -4.95 -10.19 6.19
C GLY A 296 -3.80 -10.70 7.06
N ALA A 297 -2.62 -10.15 6.86
CA ALA A 297 -1.41 -10.55 7.57
C ALA A 297 -0.98 -9.48 8.59
N SER A 298 -0.17 -9.89 9.58
CA SER A 298 0.32 -8.95 10.60
C SER A 298 1.18 -7.84 10.02
N ASP A 299 1.94 -8.14 8.97
CA ASP A 299 2.81 -7.18 8.27
C ASP A 299 2.06 -6.19 7.37
N ASP A 300 0.79 -6.44 7.02
CA ASP A 300 -0.04 -5.49 6.25
C ASP A 300 -0.25 -4.16 7.00
N PHE A 301 -0.34 -4.23 8.32
CA PHE A 301 -0.59 -3.06 9.18
C PHE A 301 0.53 -2.78 10.17
N THR A 302 1.50 -3.70 10.31
CA THR A 302 2.65 -3.56 11.20
C THR A 302 3.94 -3.63 10.40
N PRO A 303 4.73 -2.54 10.30
CA PRO A 303 5.88 -2.54 9.41
C PRO A 303 6.96 -3.52 9.85
N THR A 304 7.45 -4.30 8.90
CA THR A 304 8.73 -4.99 8.98
C THR A 304 9.84 -3.98 8.65
N LEU A 305 10.98 -4.06 9.34
CA LEU A 305 12.09 -3.12 9.15
C LEU A 305 13.19 -3.68 8.24
N ASN A 306 13.12 -4.96 7.87
CA ASN A 306 14.13 -5.56 7.02
C ASN A 306 14.10 -4.94 5.62
N PHE A 307 15.24 -4.42 5.17
CA PHE A 307 15.36 -3.83 3.83
C PHE A 307 15.25 -4.87 2.70
N LEU A 308 15.51 -6.13 3.01
CA LEU A 308 15.45 -7.25 2.05
C LEU A 308 14.06 -7.90 2.01
N ASP A 309 13.07 -7.34 2.72
CA ASP A 309 11.68 -7.77 2.66
C ASP A 309 11.04 -7.28 1.35
N GLY A 310 10.64 -8.22 0.50
CA GLY A 310 9.92 -7.93 -0.74
C GLY A 310 8.72 -8.85 -0.96
N ASP A 311 8.17 -9.43 0.11
CA ASP A 311 6.99 -10.32 0.07
C ASP A 311 7.12 -11.44 -0.99
N GLY A 312 8.32 -12.04 -1.06
CA GLY A 312 8.69 -13.08 -2.02
C GLY A 312 8.97 -12.62 -3.45
N ALA A 313 8.66 -11.38 -3.81
CA ALA A 313 8.82 -10.88 -5.18
C ALA A 313 10.14 -10.18 -5.47
N GLU A 314 10.66 -9.51 -4.45
CA GLU A 314 11.90 -8.73 -4.49
C GLU A 314 12.75 -9.10 -3.27
N GLY A 315 14.03 -8.76 -3.30
CA GLY A 315 14.91 -9.00 -2.16
C GLY A 315 15.14 -10.50 -1.89
N ALA A 316 15.01 -10.91 -0.63
CA ALA A 316 15.31 -12.27 -0.19
C ALA A 316 14.52 -13.35 -0.97
N ILE A 317 15.12 -14.54 -1.02
CA ILE A 317 14.56 -15.72 -1.67
C ILE A 317 13.79 -16.58 -0.68
N SER A 318 14.29 -16.74 0.55
CA SER A 318 13.59 -17.53 1.58
C SER A 318 12.53 -16.73 2.31
N ALA A 319 11.54 -17.42 2.87
CA ALA A 319 10.56 -16.83 3.77
C ALA A 319 11.26 -16.23 5.01
N PHE A 320 12.24 -16.94 5.60
CA PHE A 320 13.04 -16.45 6.72
C PHE A 320 13.85 -15.18 6.39
N GLY A 321 14.47 -15.12 5.20
CA GLY A 321 15.26 -13.97 4.77
C GLY A 321 14.43 -12.70 4.54
N THR A 322 13.13 -12.86 4.33
CA THR A 322 12.18 -11.77 4.08
C THR A 322 11.93 -10.96 5.36
N ARG A 323 11.63 -11.60 6.49
CA ARG A 323 11.31 -10.90 7.75
C ARG A 323 11.43 -11.80 8.97
N ASN A 324 11.29 -11.22 10.16
CA ASN A 324 11.27 -11.98 11.41
C ASN A 324 10.08 -12.96 11.41
N PRO A 325 10.29 -14.27 11.64
CA PRO A 325 9.23 -15.29 11.76
C PRO A 325 8.05 -14.95 12.68
N ILE A 326 8.24 -14.05 13.65
CA ILE A 326 7.17 -13.58 14.55
C ILE A 326 5.94 -13.02 13.81
N TYR A 327 6.07 -12.58 12.55
CA TYR A 327 4.95 -12.07 11.74
C TYR A 327 4.12 -13.17 11.08
N PHE A 328 4.64 -14.39 10.97
CA PHE A 328 3.97 -15.50 10.26
C PHE A 328 3.00 -16.30 11.14
N GLN A 329 2.89 -15.98 12.44
CA GLN A 329 2.12 -16.81 13.39
C GLN A 329 0.62 -16.93 13.08
N GLN A 330 0.01 -15.99 12.34
CA GLN A 330 -1.32 -16.18 11.74
C GLN A 330 -1.75 -15.03 10.81
N GLU A 331 -2.55 -15.38 9.81
CA GLU A 331 -3.22 -14.48 8.85
C GLU A 331 -4.72 -14.82 8.80
N ASP A 332 -5.55 -13.90 8.30
CA ASP A 332 -6.91 -14.07 7.75
C ASP A 332 -7.81 -12.87 8.06
N ALA A 333 -8.90 -13.02 8.81
CA ALA A 333 -9.83 -11.92 9.08
C ALA A 333 -9.57 -11.28 10.44
N GLY A 334 -9.77 -9.97 10.53
CA GLY A 334 -9.57 -9.26 11.78
C GLY A 334 -9.54 -7.76 11.63
N LEU A 335 -8.96 -7.11 12.64
CA LEU A 335 -8.88 -5.65 12.70
C LEU A 335 -7.60 -5.18 13.37
N ALA A 336 -7.13 -4.02 12.97
CA ALA A 336 -5.99 -3.35 13.59
C ALA A 336 -6.18 -1.84 13.67
N ILE A 337 -5.42 -1.24 14.59
CA ILE A 337 -5.28 0.21 14.75
C ILE A 337 -3.83 0.59 14.50
N ILE A 338 -3.65 1.63 13.69
CA ILE A 338 -2.36 2.19 13.34
C ILE A 338 -2.36 3.63 13.86
N GLN A 339 -1.47 3.94 14.79
CA GLN A 339 -1.41 5.23 15.47
C GLN A 339 -0.04 5.87 15.30
N GLU A 340 0.00 6.99 14.58
CA GLU A 340 1.18 7.83 14.45
C GLU A 340 1.24 8.83 15.61
N ILE A 341 2.40 9.00 16.23
CA ILE A 341 2.63 9.96 17.31
C ILE A 341 3.81 10.85 16.90
N GLY A 342 3.48 11.99 16.30
CA GLY A 342 4.48 12.84 15.66
C GLY A 342 5.06 12.17 14.42
N ASP A 343 6.33 12.40 14.13
CA ASP A 343 7.05 11.92 12.95
C ASP A 343 8.01 10.75 13.23
N LYS A 344 8.10 10.31 14.49
CA LYS A 344 9.14 9.37 14.96
C LYS A 344 8.64 8.13 15.66
N VAL A 345 7.34 8.08 15.97
CA VAL A 345 6.76 7.00 16.76
C VAL A 345 5.51 6.49 16.05
N LEU A 346 5.49 5.19 15.80
CA LEU A 346 4.35 4.47 15.27
C LEU A 346 3.99 3.35 16.25
N LEU A 347 2.72 3.32 16.65
CA LEU A 347 2.15 2.25 17.46
C LEU A 347 1.14 1.49 16.59
N THR A 348 1.29 0.18 16.49
CA THR A 348 0.31 -0.68 15.82
C THR A 348 -0.20 -1.71 16.80
N ALA A 349 -1.47 -2.07 16.70
CA ALA A 349 -2.05 -3.18 17.44
C ALA A 349 -3.15 -3.84 16.62
N GLY A 350 -3.14 -5.16 16.55
CA GLY A 350 -4.07 -5.93 15.71
C GLY A 350 -4.52 -7.23 16.36
N TYR A 351 -5.62 -7.76 15.85
CA TYR A 351 -6.20 -9.04 16.19
C TYR A 351 -6.66 -9.71 14.89
N LEU A 352 -6.11 -10.88 14.59
CA LEU A 352 -6.44 -11.71 13.44
C LEU A 352 -6.91 -13.09 13.92
N ALA A 353 -7.88 -13.70 13.23
CA ALA A 353 -8.40 -15.02 13.56
C ALA A 353 -8.56 -15.87 12.28
N ASN A 354 -8.24 -17.15 12.39
CA ASN A 354 -8.45 -18.15 11.34
C ASN A 354 -8.87 -19.50 11.97
N PRO A 355 -9.94 -20.15 11.49
CA PRO A 355 -10.91 -19.63 10.51
C PRO A 355 -11.91 -18.69 11.18
N ALA A 356 -12.05 -17.46 10.66
CA ALA A 356 -12.98 -16.47 11.22
C ALA A 356 -14.42 -16.59 10.73
N ASN A 357 -14.65 -17.26 9.60
CA ASN A 357 -15.94 -17.35 8.92
C ASN A 357 -16.81 -18.53 9.39
N GLU A 358 -16.29 -19.40 10.25
CA GLU A 358 -16.99 -20.60 10.70
C GLU A 358 -17.83 -20.37 11.96
N PRO A 359 -19.16 -20.61 11.93
CA PRO A 359 -20.05 -20.38 13.06
C PRO A 359 -20.17 -21.61 13.98
N VAL A 360 -19.06 -22.28 14.28
CA VAL A 360 -19.02 -23.48 15.15
C VAL A 360 -18.19 -23.23 16.42
N SER A 361 -18.40 -24.06 17.44
CA SER A 361 -17.66 -23.94 18.70
C SER A 361 -16.18 -24.24 18.48
N GLY A 362 -15.28 -23.38 18.95
CA GLY A 362 -13.84 -23.51 18.69
C GLY A 362 -13.36 -22.82 17.40
N SER A 363 -14.26 -22.16 16.67
CA SER A 363 -13.96 -21.37 15.47
C SER A 363 -14.59 -19.97 15.54
N GLY A 364 -14.37 -19.17 14.50
CA GLY A 364 -14.93 -17.85 14.35
C GLY A 364 -14.12 -16.76 15.05
N LEU A 365 -14.52 -15.51 14.84
CA LEU A 365 -13.71 -14.34 15.17
C LEU A 365 -13.29 -14.20 16.65
N PHE A 366 -14.01 -14.77 17.63
CA PHE A 366 -13.70 -14.58 19.05
C PHE A 366 -13.75 -15.86 19.89
N ASN A 367 -13.94 -17.01 19.26
CA ASN A 367 -14.10 -18.30 19.93
C ASN A 367 -13.19 -19.39 19.34
N GLY A 368 -12.35 -19.02 18.36
CA GLY A 368 -11.39 -19.90 17.71
C GLY A 368 -9.94 -19.45 17.85
N PRO A 369 -9.05 -20.01 17.02
CA PRO A 369 -7.64 -19.63 16.97
C PRO A 369 -7.49 -18.16 16.60
N PHE A 370 -6.53 -17.49 17.24
CA PHE A 370 -6.27 -16.09 16.98
C PHE A 370 -4.83 -15.70 17.29
N THR A 371 -4.43 -14.57 16.72
CA THR A 371 -3.17 -13.88 17.00
C THR A 371 -3.45 -12.41 17.29
N ALA A 372 -2.95 -11.93 18.43
CA ALA A 372 -2.99 -10.53 18.83
C ALA A 372 -1.57 -9.96 18.86
N ILE A 373 -1.32 -8.92 18.08
CA ILE A 373 -0.01 -8.29 17.94
C ILE A 373 -0.05 -6.84 18.40
N ALA A 374 1.04 -6.37 19.00
CA ALA A 374 1.29 -4.96 19.22
C ALA A 374 2.75 -4.63 18.93
N GLN A 375 3.00 -3.52 18.24
CA GLN A 375 4.35 -3.07 17.92
C GLN A 375 4.54 -1.58 18.22
N LEU A 376 5.69 -1.27 18.80
CA LEU A 376 6.23 0.08 18.90
C LEU A 376 7.39 0.21 17.91
N THR A 377 7.23 1.08 16.91
CA THR A 377 8.29 1.43 15.97
C THR A 377 8.79 2.84 16.24
N LEU A 378 10.10 2.97 16.40
CA LEU A 378 10.78 4.23 16.65
C LEU A 378 11.71 4.54 15.48
N THR A 379 11.63 5.77 14.97
CA THR A 379 12.55 6.33 13.96
C THR A 379 13.23 7.57 14.54
N PRO A 380 14.23 7.42 15.44
CA PRO A 380 14.87 8.56 16.10
C PRO A 380 15.51 9.54 15.11
N VAL A 381 16.06 8.99 14.02
CA VAL A 381 16.71 9.68 12.91
C VAL A 381 16.40 8.96 11.60
N ASP A 382 16.32 9.68 10.48
CA ASP A 382 15.94 9.15 9.17
C ASP A 382 16.68 7.87 8.70
N PRO A 383 17.99 7.67 8.95
CA PRO A 383 18.67 6.44 8.52
C PRO A 383 18.49 5.26 9.48
N PHE A 384 17.85 5.41 10.63
CA PHE A 384 17.76 4.36 11.65
C PHE A 384 16.35 4.22 12.23
N SER A 385 15.83 3.00 12.14
CA SER A 385 14.57 2.61 12.79
C SER A 385 14.77 1.35 13.64
N ILE A 386 14.00 1.25 14.72
CA ILE A 386 13.96 0.09 15.62
C ILE A 386 12.51 -0.22 15.99
N GLY A 387 12.15 -1.50 15.99
CA GLY A 387 10.82 -2.01 16.31
C GLY A 387 10.88 -2.98 17.49
N PHE A 388 9.87 -2.89 18.36
CA PHE A 388 9.63 -3.83 19.46
C PHE A 388 8.25 -4.41 19.31
N THR A 389 8.16 -5.74 19.22
CA THR A 389 6.94 -6.45 18.86
C THR A 389 6.57 -7.42 19.98
N TYR A 390 5.30 -7.47 20.33
CA TYR A 390 4.73 -8.50 21.19
C TYR A 390 3.60 -9.18 20.45
N VAL A 391 3.59 -10.51 20.47
CA VAL A 391 2.53 -11.33 19.87
C VAL A 391 2.02 -12.32 20.93
N HIS A 392 0.70 -12.41 21.03
CA HIS A 392 0.02 -13.42 21.80
C HIS A 392 -0.87 -14.24 20.87
N SER A 393 -0.62 -15.54 20.78
CA SER A 393 -1.40 -16.40 19.90
C SER A 393 -2.03 -17.57 20.65
N TYR A 394 -3.14 -18.04 20.13
CA TYR A 394 -3.87 -19.22 20.58
C TYR A 394 -4.10 -20.15 19.39
N ARG A 395 -3.63 -21.40 19.52
CA ARG A 395 -3.64 -22.47 18.51
C ARG A 395 -2.87 -22.17 17.22
N GLN A 396 -2.11 -21.08 17.20
CA GLN A 396 -1.52 -20.48 16.00
C GLN A 396 -0.14 -19.96 16.34
N THR A 397 0.71 -20.91 16.70
CA THR A 397 2.01 -20.65 17.32
C THR A 397 3.17 -20.90 16.36
N ASP A 398 2.92 -21.68 15.33
CA ASP A 398 3.87 -22.07 14.30
C ASP A 398 4.15 -20.88 13.40
N THR A 399 5.34 -20.84 12.82
CA THR A 399 5.81 -19.70 12.02
C THR A 399 6.05 -20.06 10.56
N GLY A 400 5.89 -21.33 10.18
CA GLY A 400 6.16 -21.79 8.81
C GLY A 400 7.65 -21.77 8.43
N THR A 401 8.54 -21.65 9.41
CA THR A 401 10.01 -21.64 9.26
C THR A 401 10.62 -22.16 10.56
N GLY A 402 11.84 -22.71 10.51
CA GLY A 402 12.49 -23.29 11.69
C GLY A 402 12.28 -24.80 11.84
N THR A 403 12.82 -25.33 12.93
CA THR A 403 12.80 -26.78 13.22
C THR A 403 11.37 -27.29 13.38
N ARG A 404 11.17 -28.60 13.23
CA ARG A 404 9.84 -29.22 13.43
C ARG A 404 9.36 -28.99 14.85
N LEU A 405 10.24 -29.13 15.84
CA LEU A 405 9.90 -28.88 17.25
C LEU A 405 9.52 -27.43 17.54
N ALA A 406 10.04 -26.45 16.79
CA ALA A 406 9.64 -25.04 16.89
C ALA A 406 8.30 -24.75 16.21
N ASN A 407 7.82 -25.64 15.35
CA ASN A 407 6.50 -25.61 14.71
C ASN A 407 5.68 -26.78 15.27
N LEU A 408 5.33 -26.68 16.55
CA LEU A 408 4.80 -27.80 17.33
C LEU A 408 3.46 -28.33 16.79
N ALA A 409 2.61 -27.49 16.21
CA ALA A 409 1.35 -27.97 15.63
C ALA A 409 1.61 -28.81 14.37
N PHE A 410 2.49 -28.33 13.48
CA PHE A 410 2.99 -29.08 12.32
C PHE A 410 3.62 -30.41 12.74
N PHE A 411 4.54 -30.40 13.71
CA PHE A 411 5.16 -31.62 14.23
C PHE A 411 4.14 -32.60 14.82
N ALA A 412 3.16 -32.10 15.59
CA ALA A 412 2.18 -32.95 16.24
C ALA A 412 1.20 -33.59 15.25
N GLU A 413 0.82 -32.87 14.20
CA GLU A 413 -0.02 -33.42 13.12
C GLU A 413 0.74 -34.54 12.39
N ASP A 414 1.99 -34.29 12.02
CA ASP A 414 2.76 -35.19 11.17
C ASP A 414 3.34 -36.41 11.92
N GLU A 415 3.95 -36.22 13.10
CA GLU A 415 4.58 -37.31 13.86
C GLU A 415 3.66 -38.02 14.85
N LEU A 416 2.68 -37.28 15.38
CA LEU A 416 1.83 -37.77 16.48
C LEU A 416 0.38 -38.01 16.06
N GLU A 417 0.00 -37.69 14.82
CA GLU A 417 -1.38 -37.75 14.31
C GLU A 417 -2.37 -36.93 15.18
N ILE A 418 -1.88 -35.82 15.79
CA ILE A 418 -2.69 -34.91 16.62
C ILE A 418 -3.07 -33.68 15.79
N GLU A 419 -4.29 -33.70 15.27
CA GLU A 419 -4.91 -32.52 14.64
C GLU A 419 -5.32 -31.47 15.69
N ASP A 420 -5.30 -30.19 15.30
CA ASP A 420 -5.79 -29.05 16.11
C ASP A 420 -5.17 -28.92 17.51
N LEU A 421 -3.85 -29.14 17.63
CA LEU A 421 -3.15 -29.09 18.91
C LEU A 421 -3.40 -27.76 19.67
N PRO A 422 -4.02 -27.79 20.87
CA PRO A 422 -4.29 -26.58 21.64
C PRO A 422 -3.01 -25.96 22.22
N THR A 423 -2.46 -24.96 21.54
CA THR A 423 -1.30 -24.19 22.01
C THR A 423 -1.67 -22.75 22.40
N ALA A 424 -0.83 -22.12 23.20
CA ALA A 424 -0.80 -20.67 23.33
C ALA A 424 0.64 -20.18 23.39
N SER A 425 0.90 -18.98 22.88
CA SER A 425 2.23 -18.38 22.88
C SER A 425 2.24 -16.96 23.41
N ASP A 426 3.40 -16.58 23.94
CA ASP A 426 3.77 -15.19 24.18
C ASP A 426 5.15 -14.97 23.53
N SER A 427 5.17 -14.22 22.43
CA SER A 427 6.34 -13.98 21.59
C SER A 427 6.80 -12.53 21.68
N TYR A 428 8.10 -12.31 21.77
CA TYR A 428 8.73 -10.99 21.88
C TYR A 428 9.78 -10.82 20.79
N GLY A 429 9.65 -9.77 19.99
CA GLY A 429 10.52 -9.47 18.87
C GLY A 429 11.22 -8.12 19.02
N VAL A 430 12.46 -8.05 18.54
CA VAL A 430 13.17 -6.80 18.26
C VAL A 430 13.66 -6.84 16.83
N GLN A 431 13.53 -5.74 16.11
CA GLN A 431 14.08 -5.58 14.77
C GLN A 431 14.66 -4.18 14.61
N PHE A 432 15.64 -4.03 13.74
CA PHE A 432 16.20 -2.73 13.39
C PHE A 432 16.66 -2.68 11.95
N THR A 433 16.76 -1.46 11.44
CA THR A 433 17.39 -1.16 10.16
C THR A 433 18.21 0.10 10.27
N TRP A 434 19.39 0.08 9.67
CA TRP A 434 20.34 1.18 9.65
C TRP A 434 20.94 1.34 8.26
N ARG A 435 20.51 2.39 7.57
CA ARG A 435 21.13 2.82 6.31
C ARG A 435 22.44 3.57 6.60
N ILE A 436 23.56 2.96 6.25
CA ILE A 436 24.91 3.49 6.46
C ILE A 436 25.45 4.00 5.12
N GLY A 437 25.20 5.29 4.84
CA GLY A 437 25.48 5.88 3.53
C GLY A 437 24.42 5.50 2.50
N GLU A 438 24.73 5.62 1.21
CA GLU A 438 23.76 5.38 0.12
C GLU A 438 23.74 3.94 -0.37
N ARG A 439 24.79 3.15 -0.08
CA ARG A 439 25.06 1.83 -0.72
C ARG A 439 25.11 0.66 0.24
N PHE A 440 24.74 0.88 1.49
CA PHE A 440 24.80 -0.17 2.51
C PHE A 440 23.70 0.00 3.54
N VAL A 441 22.98 -1.08 3.79
CA VAL A 441 21.95 -1.17 4.81
C VAL A 441 22.28 -2.36 5.71
N LEU A 442 22.41 -2.09 7.00
CA LEU A 442 22.54 -3.10 8.04
C LEU A 442 21.19 -3.27 8.71
N GLY A 443 20.63 -4.47 8.67
CA GLY A 443 19.42 -4.81 9.39
C GLY A 443 19.64 -6.02 10.29
N GLY A 444 18.60 -6.34 11.06
CA GLY A 444 18.57 -7.56 11.82
C GLY A 444 17.35 -7.65 12.71
N TRP A 445 17.10 -8.85 13.20
CA TRP A 445 16.03 -9.14 14.14
C TRP A 445 16.43 -10.23 15.11
N GLY A 446 15.68 -10.32 16.20
CA GLY A 446 15.68 -11.44 17.13
C GLY A 446 14.29 -11.59 17.71
N ALA A 447 13.87 -12.82 17.96
CA ALA A 447 12.65 -13.11 18.69
C ALA A 447 12.84 -14.25 19.67
N TYR A 448 12.02 -14.20 20.72
CA TYR A 448 11.92 -15.18 21.79
C TYR A 448 10.45 -15.48 22.02
N SER A 449 10.07 -16.74 21.94
CA SER A 449 8.68 -17.19 22.03
C SER A 449 8.54 -18.23 23.12
N PHE A 450 7.60 -18.02 24.04
CA PHE A 450 7.22 -19.01 25.03
C PHE A 450 5.93 -19.70 24.58
N VAL A 451 6.02 -20.95 24.16
CA VAL A 451 4.88 -21.74 23.68
C VAL A 451 4.47 -22.73 24.75
N ARG A 452 3.16 -22.89 24.98
CA ARG A 452 2.59 -23.84 25.94
C ARG A 452 1.49 -24.67 25.30
N THR A 453 1.52 -25.96 25.58
CA THR A 453 0.43 -26.89 25.27
C THR A 453 -0.64 -26.81 26.37
N LEU A 454 -1.91 -26.75 25.98
CA LEU A 454 -3.04 -26.54 26.89
C LEU A 454 -3.76 -27.84 27.24
N GLU A 455 -3.52 -28.90 26.48
CA GLU A 455 -4.09 -30.23 26.66
C GLU A 455 -3.00 -31.31 26.64
N SER A 456 -3.30 -32.47 27.23
CA SER A 456 -2.46 -33.67 27.16
C SER A 456 -3.15 -34.71 26.31
N PHE A 457 -2.38 -35.43 25.51
CA PHE A 457 -2.79 -36.54 24.66
C PHE A 457 -2.15 -37.82 25.20
N ASP A 458 -2.97 -38.78 25.61
CA ASP A 458 -2.56 -39.94 26.41
C ASP A 458 -1.44 -40.74 25.75
N GLY A 459 -0.27 -40.73 26.38
CA GLY A 459 0.92 -41.44 25.90
C GLY A 459 1.63 -40.84 24.69
N LEU A 460 1.18 -39.68 24.18
CA LEU A 460 1.77 -39.02 23.00
C LEU A 460 2.42 -37.68 23.35
N LEU A 461 1.69 -36.80 24.05
CA LEU A 461 2.14 -35.46 24.37
C LEU A 461 1.53 -35.02 25.71
N ASN A 462 2.35 -34.61 26.66
CA ASN A 462 1.86 -34.01 27.89
C ASN A 462 1.83 -32.48 27.80
N ARG A 463 0.97 -31.88 28.63
CA ARG A 463 1.05 -30.45 28.91
C ARG A 463 2.43 -30.04 29.42
N GLY A 464 3.03 -29.09 28.73
CA GLY A 464 4.26 -28.39 29.12
C GLY A 464 4.45 -27.13 28.29
N SER A 465 5.71 -26.71 28.18
CA SER A 465 6.13 -25.50 27.48
C SER A 465 7.48 -25.68 26.78
N GLN A 466 7.67 -24.87 25.74
CA GLN A 466 8.91 -24.71 24.98
C GLN A 466 9.30 -23.23 24.93
N GLU A 467 10.60 -22.99 24.99
CA GLU A 467 11.23 -21.71 24.72
C GLU A 467 11.86 -21.78 23.33
N ILE A 468 11.44 -20.89 22.42
CA ILE A 468 11.86 -20.86 21.03
C ILE A 468 12.61 -19.56 20.78
N VAL A 469 13.74 -19.63 20.07
CA VAL A 469 14.55 -18.47 19.71
C VAL A 469 14.79 -18.45 18.21
N ASN A 470 14.84 -17.24 17.64
CA ASN A 470 15.33 -17.01 16.28
C ASN A 470 16.02 -15.66 16.21
N TRP A 471 16.92 -15.49 15.24
CA TRP A 471 17.60 -14.22 15.00
C TRP A 471 18.22 -14.16 13.62
N ALA A 472 18.41 -12.96 13.08
CA ALA A 472 19.20 -12.77 11.88
C ALA A 472 19.90 -11.40 11.84
N VAL A 473 20.96 -11.34 11.06
CA VAL A 473 21.61 -10.12 10.61
C VAL A 473 21.51 -10.06 9.09
N THR A 474 21.09 -8.91 8.57
CA THR A 474 20.96 -8.68 7.13
C THR A 474 21.91 -7.61 6.65
N LEU A 475 22.58 -7.89 5.53
CA LEU A 475 23.49 -7.00 4.84
C LEU A 475 22.92 -6.71 3.46
N GLY A 476 22.37 -5.50 3.28
CA GLY A 476 21.81 -5.03 2.02
C GLY A 476 22.77 -4.09 1.30
N PHE A 477 22.90 -4.28 -0.02
CA PHE A 477 23.74 -3.50 -0.91
C PHE A 477 22.89 -2.93 -2.04
N PRO A 478 22.18 -1.80 -1.81
CA PRO A 478 21.44 -1.12 -2.87
C PRO A 478 22.39 -0.58 -3.95
N ASP A 479 21.91 -0.61 -5.19
CA ASP A 479 22.63 -0.20 -6.41
C ASP A 479 23.98 -0.92 -6.59
N LEU A 480 24.05 -2.20 -6.22
CA LEU A 480 25.27 -2.99 -6.33
C LEU A 480 25.56 -3.31 -7.80
N GLY A 481 26.56 -2.64 -8.37
CA GLY A 481 27.03 -2.84 -9.75
C GLY A 481 26.18 -2.17 -10.83
N LYS A 482 24.86 -2.03 -10.62
CA LYS A 482 23.93 -1.33 -11.50
C LYS A 482 22.83 -0.67 -10.66
N GLU A 483 22.38 0.50 -11.10
CA GLU A 483 21.23 1.21 -10.51
C GLU A 483 19.98 0.32 -10.50
N GLY A 484 19.26 0.31 -9.37
CA GLY A 484 18.11 -0.55 -9.11
C GLY A 484 18.46 -1.97 -8.67
N SER A 485 19.69 -2.45 -8.88
CA SER A 485 20.08 -3.82 -8.50
C SER A 485 20.43 -3.91 -7.02
N VAL A 486 20.04 -5.00 -6.35
CA VAL A 486 20.24 -5.19 -4.91
C VAL A 486 21.03 -6.47 -4.65
N GLY A 487 22.11 -6.38 -3.89
CA GLY A 487 22.75 -7.56 -3.29
C GLY A 487 22.29 -7.74 -1.85
N GLY A 488 22.10 -8.99 -1.41
CA GLY A 488 21.72 -9.32 -0.05
C GLY A 488 22.51 -10.49 0.50
N ILE A 489 22.88 -10.41 1.79
CA ILE A 489 23.37 -11.54 2.58
C ILE A 489 22.57 -11.57 3.89
N ILE A 490 22.01 -12.73 4.23
CA ILE A 490 21.33 -12.98 5.50
C ILE A 490 22.10 -14.08 6.22
N VAL A 491 22.37 -13.87 7.51
CA VAL A 491 22.94 -14.88 8.39
C VAL A 491 22.13 -14.90 9.68
N GLY A 492 21.61 -16.05 10.07
CA GLY A 492 20.77 -16.17 11.24
C GLY A 492 20.50 -17.60 11.64
N SER A 493 19.61 -17.75 12.61
CA SER A 493 18.97 -19.02 12.93
C SER A 493 17.48 -18.83 12.76
N GLU A 494 16.87 -19.72 11.98
CA GLU A 494 15.43 -19.92 11.97
C GLU A 494 14.94 -20.38 13.36
N PRO A 495 13.64 -20.33 13.66
CA PRO A 495 13.09 -20.75 14.95
C PRO A 495 13.56 -22.15 15.37
N PHE A 496 14.09 -22.25 16.58
CA PHE A 496 14.54 -23.50 17.19
C PHE A 496 14.26 -23.47 18.71
N VAL A 497 14.02 -24.64 19.29
CA VAL A 497 13.71 -24.87 20.69
C VAL A 497 15.01 -24.91 21.51
N VAL A 498 15.16 -23.98 22.44
CA VAL A 498 16.34 -23.88 23.33
C VAL A 498 16.14 -24.50 24.71
N ASP A 499 14.89 -24.65 25.13
CA ASP A 499 14.51 -25.30 26.39
C ASP A 499 13.09 -25.83 26.26
N SER A 500 12.84 -26.99 26.86
CA SER A 500 11.51 -27.61 26.85
C SER A 500 11.31 -28.53 28.03
N ASN A 501 10.10 -28.48 28.59
CA ASN A 501 9.63 -29.46 29.56
C ASN A 501 8.46 -30.31 29.03
N LEU A 502 8.19 -30.23 27.72
CA LEU A 502 7.29 -31.18 27.08
C LEU A 502 7.84 -32.59 27.27
N ASN A 503 6.93 -33.57 27.28
CA ASN A 503 7.30 -34.97 27.34
C ASN A 503 6.68 -35.67 26.15
N ILE A 504 7.50 -35.86 25.11
CA ILE A 504 7.16 -36.56 23.87
C ILE A 504 7.91 -37.90 23.89
N PRO A 505 7.25 -39.05 24.08
CA PRO A 505 7.94 -40.32 24.24
C PRO A 505 8.80 -40.68 23.03
N GLY A 506 10.09 -40.90 23.27
CA GLY A 506 11.05 -41.30 22.22
C GLY A 506 11.62 -40.14 21.41
N GLN A 507 11.28 -38.90 21.75
CA GLN A 507 11.81 -37.69 21.13
C GLN A 507 12.62 -36.88 22.13
N GLU A 508 13.66 -36.21 21.64
CA GLU A 508 14.33 -35.18 22.41
C GLU A 508 13.40 -33.96 22.49
N ASN A 509 13.42 -33.25 23.62
CA ASN A 509 12.47 -32.16 23.85
C ASN A 509 13.03 -30.80 23.41
N GLU A 510 14.32 -30.71 23.12
CA GLU A 510 15.05 -29.52 22.69
C GLU A 510 15.85 -29.81 21.41
N ASP A 511 16.18 -28.76 20.65
CA ASP A 511 17.06 -28.90 19.49
C ASP A 511 18.52 -29.02 19.98
N GLU A 512 19.15 -30.17 19.76
CA GLU A 512 20.46 -30.53 20.33
C GLU A 512 21.60 -29.62 19.84
N ASP A 513 21.56 -29.28 18.56
CA ASP A 513 22.62 -28.56 17.85
C ASP A 513 22.12 -27.26 17.23
N PHE A 514 23.03 -26.29 17.16
CA PHE A 514 22.73 -24.99 16.56
C PHE A 514 22.68 -25.07 15.03
N SER A 515 21.56 -24.63 14.44
CA SER A 515 21.33 -24.58 13.00
C SER A 515 21.51 -23.16 12.44
N LEU A 516 22.45 -22.96 11.51
CA LEU A 516 22.70 -21.67 10.89
C LEU A 516 22.07 -21.60 9.50
N HIS A 517 21.21 -20.60 9.27
CA HIS A 517 20.74 -20.20 7.96
C HIS A 517 21.67 -19.14 7.37
N VAL A 518 22.21 -19.41 6.18
CA VAL A 518 23.01 -18.47 5.39
C VAL A 518 22.38 -18.34 4.01
N GLU A 519 21.92 -17.14 3.68
CA GLU A 519 21.39 -16.82 2.36
C GLU A 519 22.24 -15.73 1.70
N ALA A 520 22.47 -15.88 0.40
CA ALA A 520 23.02 -14.83 -0.44
C ALA A 520 22.26 -14.76 -1.77
N PHE A 521 21.92 -13.54 -2.19
CA PHE A 521 21.24 -13.31 -3.45
C PHE A 521 21.76 -12.04 -4.15
N TYR A 522 21.50 -11.96 -5.45
CA TYR A 522 21.74 -10.75 -6.23
C TYR A 522 20.59 -10.49 -7.19
N GLU A 523 19.78 -9.50 -6.88
CA GLU A 523 18.70 -9.02 -7.73
C GLU A 523 19.29 -8.08 -8.79
N TYR A 524 19.38 -8.58 -10.01
CA TYR A 524 19.85 -7.82 -11.16
C TYR A 524 18.68 -7.17 -11.89
N GLN A 525 18.57 -5.84 -11.75
CA GLN A 525 17.54 -5.06 -12.44
C GLN A 525 17.84 -5.04 -13.94
N ILE A 526 16.98 -5.61 -14.78
CA ILE A 526 17.14 -5.54 -16.24
C ILE A 526 16.60 -4.20 -16.75
N SER A 527 15.35 -3.89 -16.38
CA SER A 527 14.61 -2.65 -16.65
C SER A 527 13.76 -2.30 -15.44
N ASP A 528 13.04 -1.17 -15.46
CA ASP A 528 12.18 -0.74 -14.34
C ASP A 528 11.09 -1.76 -13.94
N ASN A 529 10.77 -2.70 -14.83
CA ASN A 529 9.67 -3.66 -14.67
C ASN A 529 10.13 -5.13 -14.64
N ILE A 530 11.43 -5.41 -14.79
CA ILE A 530 11.95 -6.77 -14.90
C ILE A 530 13.25 -6.91 -14.09
N ALA A 531 13.27 -7.87 -13.19
CA ALA A 531 14.45 -8.25 -12.41
C ALA A 531 14.70 -9.76 -12.47
N ILE A 532 15.96 -10.17 -12.39
CA ILE A 532 16.37 -11.58 -12.21
C ILE A 532 17.20 -11.68 -10.94
N THR A 533 16.80 -12.56 -10.04
CA THR A 533 17.37 -12.76 -8.72
C THR A 533 17.82 -14.21 -8.55
N PRO A 534 19.06 -14.57 -8.92
CA PRO A 534 19.70 -15.76 -8.38
C PRO A 534 19.93 -15.64 -6.87
N GLY A 535 19.69 -16.72 -6.14
CA GLY A 535 20.05 -16.85 -4.74
C GLY A 535 20.36 -18.29 -4.34
N VAL A 536 21.07 -18.42 -3.23
CA VAL A 536 21.42 -19.68 -2.59
C VAL A 536 21.16 -19.56 -1.10
N ILE A 537 20.59 -20.63 -0.53
CA ILE A 537 20.34 -20.82 0.89
C ILE A 537 21.16 -22.03 1.31
N TRP A 538 21.87 -21.91 2.43
CA TRP A 538 22.61 -22.99 3.06
C TRP A 538 22.23 -23.05 4.54
N ILE A 539 21.77 -24.22 4.97
CA ILE A 539 21.35 -24.48 6.35
C ILE A 539 22.24 -25.58 6.90
N THR A 540 22.95 -25.26 7.98
CA THR A 540 23.82 -26.23 8.66
C THR A 540 23.04 -26.96 9.74
N SER A 541 23.29 -28.26 9.93
CA SER A 541 22.64 -29.05 10.99
C SER A 541 21.09 -28.89 10.98
N PRO A 542 20.42 -29.11 9.83
CA PRO A 542 18.98 -28.92 9.73
C PRO A 542 18.23 -29.75 10.77
N ASN A 543 17.07 -29.26 11.18
CA ASN A 543 16.27 -29.73 12.30
C ASN A 543 17.02 -29.80 13.64
N GLY A 544 18.02 -28.94 13.84
CA GLY A 544 18.73 -28.83 15.12
C GLY A 544 19.61 -30.03 15.44
N ASN A 545 20.13 -30.74 14.42
CA ASN A 545 20.95 -31.94 14.62
C ASN A 545 22.12 -32.00 13.63
N SER A 546 23.35 -32.01 14.14
CA SER A 546 24.60 -32.03 13.36
C SER A 546 24.90 -33.38 12.71
N GLY A 547 24.11 -34.41 13.00
CA GLY A 547 24.12 -35.70 12.30
C GLY A 547 23.49 -35.64 10.91
N ASN A 548 22.65 -34.64 10.63
CA ASN A 548 21.93 -34.51 9.36
C ASN A 548 22.81 -33.85 8.28
N GLU A 549 22.63 -34.24 7.02
CA GLU A 549 23.28 -33.57 5.89
C GLU A 549 22.86 -32.10 5.81
N ASP A 550 23.83 -31.19 5.64
CA ASP A 550 23.56 -29.78 5.39
C ASP A 550 22.60 -29.61 4.20
N GLN A 551 21.62 -28.74 4.36
CA GLN A 551 20.65 -28.44 3.32
C GLN A 551 21.15 -27.27 2.46
N VAL A 552 21.15 -27.45 1.13
CA VAL A 552 21.53 -26.41 0.18
C VAL A 552 20.44 -26.25 -0.85
N ILE A 553 19.83 -25.08 -0.92
CA ILE A 553 18.77 -24.74 -1.86
C ILE A 553 19.28 -23.62 -2.78
N GLY A 554 18.99 -23.73 -4.07
CA GLY A 554 19.26 -22.64 -5.02
C GLY A 554 18.02 -22.32 -5.84
N ALA A 555 17.81 -21.03 -6.08
CA ALA A 555 16.72 -20.56 -6.92
C ALA A 555 17.15 -19.40 -7.81
N VAL A 556 16.50 -19.27 -8.96
CA VAL A 556 16.56 -18.10 -9.82
C VAL A 556 15.14 -17.61 -10.04
N ARG A 557 14.79 -16.50 -9.41
CA ARG A 557 13.50 -15.82 -9.55
C ARG A 557 13.60 -14.77 -10.65
N THR A 558 12.66 -14.75 -11.59
CA THR A 558 12.49 -13.63 -12.53
C THR A 558 11.17 -12.95 -12.24
N THR A 559 11.20 -11.68 -11.87
CA THR A 559 10.01 -10.91 -11.49
C THR A 559 9.67 -9.91 -12.59
N PHE A 560 8.40 -9.87 -12.96
CA PHE A 560 7.79 -8.89 -13.86
C PHE A 560 6.76 -8.08 -13.08
N SER A 561 6.86 -6.74 -13.11
CA SER A 561 5.94 -5.82 -12.42
C SER A 561 5.34 -4.84 -13.42
N PHE A 562 4.03 -4.60 -13.42
CA PHE A 562 3.37 -3.73 -14.40
C PHE A 562 2.12 -3.00 -13.89
#